data_AF-A0A929K3H3-F1
#
_entry.id   AF-A0A929K3H3-F1
#
_cell.length_a   1.000
_cell.length_b   1.000
_cell.length_c   1.000
_cell.angle_alpha   90.00
_cell.angle_beta   90.00
_cell.angle_gamma   90.00
#
_symmetry.space_group_name_H-M   'P 1'
#
loop_
_entity.id
_entity.type
_entity.pdbx_description
1 polymer ?
#
loop_
_entity_poly.entity_id
_entity_poly.type
_entity_poly.pdbx_seq_one_letter_code
_entity_poly.pdbx_strand_id
1 'polypeptide(L)' 'NQGKVDEVLVVVDRESGAEERLRDLDVSFIPLLSVSDILKK' A
#
# COMPACT_ATOMS: atom_id res chain seq x y z
N ASN A 1 -21.48 13.49 -1.99
CA ASN A 1 -20.86 12.55 -2.95
C ASN A 1 -20.40 11.33 -2.17
N GLN A 2 -20.96 10.15 -2.41
CA GLN A 2 -20.65 8.92 -1.65
C GLN A 2 -19.49 8.14 -2.30
N GLY A 3 -18.37 8.82 -2.59
CA GLY A 3 -17.23 8.19 -3.24
C GLY A 3 -16.55 7.19 -2.31
N LYS A 4 -16.44 5.92 -2.74
CA LYS A 4 -15.63 4.89 -2.08
C LYS A 4 -14.26 4.86 -2.74
N VAL A 5 -13.20 4.77 -1.93
CA VAL A 5 -11.84 4.56 -2.42
C VAL A 5 -11.69 3.07 -2.76
N ASP A 6 -11.17 2.78 -3.94
CA ASP A 6 -10.99 1.41 -4.46
C ASP A 6 -9.52 0.98 -4.37
N GLU A 7 -8.60 1.88 -4.71
CA GLU A 7 -7.17 1.57 -4.79
C GLU A 7 -6.29 2.73 -4.26
N VAL A 8 -5.12 2.37 -3.75
CA VAL A 8 -4.05 3.28 -3.32
C VAL A 8 -2.74 2.83 -3.95
N LEU A 9 -2.16 3.70 -4.78
CA LEU A 9 -0.83 3.54 -5.36
C LEU A 9 0.20 4.27 -4.48
N VAL A 10 1.28 3.59 -4.08
CA VAL A 10 2.38 4.20 -3.32
C VAL A 10 3.73 3.97 -3.99
N VAL A 11 4.63 4.94 -3.85
CA VAL A 11 5.99 4.82 -4.42
C VAL A 11 6.82 3.80 -3.64
N VAL A 12 6.77 3.86 -2.31
CA VAL A 12 7.55 2.98 -1.44
C VAL A 12 6.66 2.51 -0.30
N ASP A 13 6.52 1.20 -0.15
CA ASP A 13 6.00 0.61 1.08
C ASP A 13 7.14 0.34 2.05
N ARG A 14 6.95 0.80 3.29
CA ARG A 14 7.89 0.60 4.39
C ARG A 14 7.66 -0.71 5.14
N GLU A 15 6.71 -1.53 4.69
CA GLU A 15 6.37 -2.82 5.29
C GLU A 15 5.99 -2.67 6.78
N SER A 16 5.29 -1.57 7.10
CA SER A 16 4.95 -1.18 8.47
C SER A 16 3.48 -1.39 8.83
N GLY A 17 2.77 -2.25 8.10
CA GLY A 17 1.36 -2.58 8.37
C GLY A 17 0.33 -1.79 7.53
N ALA A 18 0.73 -1.09 6.48
CA ALA A 18 -0.17 -0.25 5.69
C ALA A 18 -1.10 -1.08 4.80
N GLU A 19 -0.57 -2.14 4.18
CA GLU A 19 -1.32 -3.05 3.32
C GLU A 19 -2.45 -3.74 4.07
N GLU A 20 -2.17 -4.26 5.27
CA GLU A 20 -3.13 -4.98 6.10
C GLU A 20 -4.28 -4.06 6.52
N ARG A 21 -3.95 -2.84 6.95
CA ARG A 21 -4.97 -1.84 7.35
C ARG A 21 -5.87 -1.42 6.19
N LEU A 22 -5.34 -1.32 4.97
CA LEU A 22 -6.13 -0.95 3.80
C LEU A 22 -6.96 -2.13 3.30
N ARG A 23 -6.45 -3.35 3.41
CA ARG A 23 -7.18 -4.58 3.12
C ARG A 23 -8.43 -4.74 4.00
N ASP A 24 -8.33 -4.41 5.29
CA ASP A 24 -9.48 -4.41 6.22
C ASP A 24 -10.59 -3.43 5.81
N LEU A 25 -10.24 -2.41 5.03
CA LEU A 25 -11.17 -1.41 4.49
C LEU A 25 -11.65 -1.74 3.08
N ASP A 26 -11.29 -2.90 2.53
CA ASP A 26 -11.60 -3.31 1.15
C ASP A 26 -11.03 -2.32 0.13
N VAL A 27 -9.77 -1.90 0.35
CA VAL A 27 -8.98 -1.02 -0.51
C VAL A 27 -7.73 -1.74 -1.00
N SER A 28 -7.51 -1.77 -2.31
CA SER A 28 -6.31 -2.36 -2.90
C SER A 28 -5.08 -1.50 -2.65
N PHE A 29 -3.98 -2.10 -2.22
CA PHE A 29 -2.72 -1.41 -1.97
C PHE A 29 -1.67 -1.85 -2.99
N ILE A 30 -1.14 -0.89 -3.76
CA ILE A 30 -0.23 -1.13 -4.88
C ILE A 30 1.07 -0.37 -4.63
N PRO A 31 2.09 -0.99 -4.02
CA PRO A 31 3.41 -0.38 -3.91
C PRO A 31 4.25 -0.59 -5.17
N LEU A 32 4.99 0.44 -5.58
CA LEU A 32 5.96 0.31 -6.67
C LEU A 32 7.27 -0.35 -6.21
N LEU A 33 7.64 -0.17 -4.95
CA LEU A 33 8.84 -0.73 -4.31
C LEU A 33 8.55 -1.02 -2.82
N SER A 34 9.17 -2.06 -2.26
CA SER A 34 9.26 -2.23 -0.81
C SER A 34 10.57 -1.66 -0.26
N VAL A 35 10.61 -1.35 1.03
CA VAL A 35 11.86 -1.00 1.72
C VAL A 35 12.87 -2.14 1.65
N SER A 36 12.40 -3.39 1.70
CA SER A 36 13.23 -4.58 1.49
C SER A 36 13.88 -4.61 0.10
N ASP A 37 13.20 -4.18 -0.97
CA ASP A 37 13.79 -4.07 -2.32
C ASP A 37 14.92 -3.04 -2.38
N ILE A 38 14.79 -1.95 -1.61
CA ILE A 38 15.80 -0.90 -1.51
C ILE A 38 17.04 -1.38 -0.77
N LEU A 39 16.86 -2.09 0.35
CA LEU A 39 17.96 -2.54 1.21
C LEU A 39 18.74 -3.75 0.67
N LYS A 40 18.19 -4.47 -0.32
CA LYS A 40 18.89 -5.57 -1.01
C LYS A 40 19.93 -5.09 -2.04
N LYS A 41 20.10 -3.78 -2.21
CA LYS A 41 21.16 -3.15 -3.00
C LYS A 41 22.28 -2.63 -2.10
#